data_AF-A0A2G4ITP5-F1
#
_entry.id   AF-A0A2G4ITP5-F1
#
_cell.length_a   1.000
_cell.length_b   1.000
_cell.length_c   1.000
_cell.angle_alpha   90.00
_cell.angle_beta   90.00
_cell.angle_gamma   90.00
#
_symmetry.space_group_name_H-M   'P 1'
#
loop_
_entity.id
_entity.type
_entity.pdbx_description
1 polymer ?
#
loop_
_entity_poly.entity_id
_entity_poly.type
_entity_poly.pdbx_seq_one_letter_code
_entity_poly.pdbx_strand_id
1 'polypeptide(L)'
;MATIHYRSECRDAFDDSDEPYNDPLAVADTEHSDAVRAEIESRQLRDEDCETDSDRPRSHRVPKQYHRIAKVRQQQGVTLRNTARRLGLDIPAAREQEQPGCDLRLSELHCWQAVLEVPIAELLVEGDGQLSGPVLERSRMLKLMKTAAAIRARTTGTPVGRMVTMLIEQILEIMPELQDVSPWHNVGQRRTLDDLGRTARQTIPDDLFHRPSQ
;
A
#
# COMPACT_ATOMS: atom_id res chain seq x y z
N MET A 1 -7.80 25.69 -46.58
CA MET A 1 -9.25 25.42 -46.71
C MET A 1 -9.50 23.94 -46.50
N ALA A 2 -10.67 23.63 -45.94
CA ALA A 2 -11.38 22.34 -45.94
C ALA A 2 -10.90 21.22 -44.98
N THR A 3 -11.67 21.09 -43.90
CA THR A 3 -11.89 19.95 -43.00
C THR A 3 -12.40 18.71 -43.73
N ILE A 4 -12.01 17.51 -43.28
CA ILE A 4 -12.86 16.31 -43.39
C ILE A 4 -12.76 15.50 -42.08
N HIS A 5 -13.90 15.38 -41.39
CA HIS A 5 -14.13 14.44 -40.30
C HIS A 5 -14.42 13.05 -40.87
N TYR A 6 -13.80 12.01 -40.32
CA TYR A 6 -14.22 10.63 -40.58
C TYR A 6 -14.86 10.03 -39.33
N ARG A 7 -16.15 9.69 -39.46
CA ARG A 7 -16.97 8.94 -38.51
C ARG A 7 -17.21 7.58 -39.18
N SER A 8 -16.76 6.49 -38.55
CA SER A 8 -17.06 5.13 -39.03
C SER A 8 -18.03 4.48 -38.06
N GLU A 9 -19.31 4.51 -38.44
CA GLU A 9 -20.34 3.62 -37.90
C GLU A 9 -20.33 2.36 -38.77
N CYS A 10 -19.88 1.22 -38.23
CA CYS A 10 -20.09 -0.07 -38.87
C CYS A 10 -21.30 -0.74 -38.22
N ARG A 11 -22.41 -0.74 -38.95
CA ARG A 11 -23.60 -1.55 -38.70
C ARG A 11 -23.62 -2.57 -39.82
N ASP A 12 -23.40 -3.84 -39.50
CA ASP A 12 -23.55 -4.92 -40.46
C ASP A 12 -24.81 -5.73 -40.13
N ALA A 13 -25.62 -5.90 -41.17
CA ALA A 13 -26.90 -6.57 -41.16
C ALA A 13 -26.68 -8.04 -41.50
N PHE A 14 -27.17 -8.93 -40.64
CA PHE A 14 -27.54 -10.29 -41.05
C PHE A 14 -28.89 -10.60 -40.43
N ASP A 15 -29.89 -10.65 -41.31
CA ASP A 15 -31.21 -11.22 -41.12
C ASP A 15 -31.16 -12.59 -41.79
N ASP A 16 -31.39 -13.68 -41.04
CA ASP A 16 -32.31 -14.76 -41.43
C ASP A 16 -32.24 -15.94 -40.44
N SER A 17 -33.28 -16.03 -39.60
CA SER A 17 -34.14 -17.20 -39.41
C SER A 17 -33.51 -18.62 -39.39
N ASP A 18 -33.09 -19.11 -38.21
CA ASP A 18 -32.89 -20.55 -37.95
C ASP A 18 -34.12 -21.13 -37.22
N GLU A 19 -35.08 -21.66 -37.99
CA GLU A 19 -36.12 -22.59 -37.49
C GLU A 19 -35.52 -24.01 -37.35
N PRO A 20 -35.82 -24.75 -36.26
CA PRO A 20 -35.24 -26.07 -36.04
C PRO A 20 -35.98 -27.13 -36.86
N TYR A 21 -35.42 -27.52 -38.00
CA TYR A 21 -35.87 -28.74 -38.70
C TYR A 21 -35.38 -29.97 -37.93
N ASN A 22 -36.29 -30.56 -37.15
CA ASN A 22 -36.08 -31.81 -36.44
C ASN A 22 -36.15 -32.96 -37.47
N ASP A 23 -35.00 -33.44 -37.95
CA ASP A 23 -34.91 -34.55 -38.90
C ASP A 23 -35.21 -35.89 -38.18
N PRO A 24 -36.35 -36.56 -38.44
CA PRO A 24 -36.76 -37.77 -37.72
C PRO A 24 -36.06 -39.05 -38.18
N LEU A 25 -35.05 -38.96 -39.05
CA LEU A 25 -34.36 -40.10 -39.67
C LEU A 25 -32.84 -40.13 -39.43
N ALA A 26 -32.31 -39.34 -38.50
CA ALA A 26 -30.92 -39.51 -38.04
C ALA A 26 -30.80 -40.78 -37.17
N VAL A 27 -30.63 -41.91 -37.85
CA VAL A 27 -30.45 -43.24 -37.26
C VAL A 27 -29.15 -43.29 -36.45
N ALA A 28 -29.29 -43.84 -35.25
CA ALA A 28 -28.25 -44.11 -34.25
C ALA A 28 -27.07 -44.88 -34.83
N ASP A 29 -25.84 -44.37 -34.63
CA ASP A 29 -24.58 -45.15 -34.69
C ASP A 29 -23.37 -44.33 -34.17
N THR A 30 -23.50 -43.68 -33.00
CA THR A 30 -22.37 -42.90 -32.40
C THR A 30 -21.82 -43.51 -31.12
N GLU A 31 -22.23 -44.73 -30.76
CA GLU A 31 -21.87 -45.35 -29.48
C GLU A 31 -20.48 -46.00 -29.50
N HIS A 32 -19.85 -46.17 -30.67
CA HIS A 32 -18.62 -46.97 -30.84
C HIS A 32 -17.54 -46.28 -31.66
N SER A 33 -17.35 -44.96 -31.47
CA SER A 33 -16.13 -44.29 -31.94
C SER A 33 -15.08 -44.26 -30.84
N ASP A 34 -13.86 -44.76 -31.12
CA ASP A 34 -12.71 -44.71 -30.21
C ASP A 34 -12.37 -43.29 -29.72
N ALA A 35 -12.80 -42.26 -30.48
CA ALA A 35 -12.66 -40.87 -30.08
C ALA A 35 -13.49 -40.52 -28.83
N VAL A 36 -14.69 -41.09 -28.66
CA VAL A 36 -15.55 -40.84 -27.50
C VAL A 36 -14.99 -41.49 -26.25
N ARG A 37 -14.35 -42.66 -26.38
CA ARG A 37 -13.67 -43.33 -25.25
C ARG A 37 -12.46 -42.54 -24.75
N ALA A 38 -11.66 -41.99 -25.66
CA ALA A 38 -10.53 -41.13 -25.32
C ALA A 38 -10.95 -39.80 -24.66
N GLU A 39 -12.09 -39.23 -25.05
CA GLU A 39 -12.65 -38.04 -24.38
C GLU A 39 -13.18 -38.34 -22.97
N ILE A 40 -13.71 -39.54 -22.72
CA ILE A 40 -14.17 -39.96 -21.39
C ILE A 40 -12.98 -40.24 -20.45
N GLU A 41 -11.94 -40.94 -20.90
CA GLU A 41 -10.72 -41.18 -20.09
C GLU A 41 -9.98 -39.88 -19.79
N SER A 42 -9.91 -38.94 -20.74
CA SER A 42 -9.29 -37.63 -20.52
C SER A 42 -10.14 -36.69 -19.65
N ARG A 43 -11.45 -36.91 -19.53
CA ARG A 43 -12.29 -36.26 -18.51
C ARG A 43 -12.09 -36.89 -17.13
N GLN A 44 -12.08 -38.22 -17.04
CA GLN A 44 -11.87 -38.93 -15.77
C GLN A 44 -10.51 -38.64 -15.14
N LEU A 45 -9.44 -38.47 -15.93
CA LEU A 45 -8.11 -38.07 -15.43
C LEU A 45 -8.00 -36.59 -15.02
N ARG A 46 -8.94 -35.72 -15.44
CA ARG A 46 -8.98 -34.31 -15.00
C ARG A 46 -9.75 -34.12 -13.70
N ASP A 47 -10.59 -35.09 -13.33
CA ASP A 47 -11.47 -35.00 -12.16
C ASP A 47 -10.82 -35.58 -10.87
N GLU A 48 -9.68 -36.28 -10.93
CA GLU A 48 -9.04 -36.88 -9.75
C GLU A 48 -7.97 -36.01 -9.04
N ASP A 49 -7.56 -34.88 -9.62
CA ASP A 49 -6.59 -33.95 -8.97
C ASP A 49 -7.24 -32.74 -8.27
N CYS A 50 -8.55 -32.80 -8.00
CA CYS A 50 -9.22 -31.80 -7.17
C CYS A 50 -9.49 -32.39 -5.78
N GLU A 51 -8.42 -32.72 -5.05
CA GLU A 51 -8.49 -32.74 -3.60
C GLU A 51 -8.84 -31.32 -3.14
N THR A 52 -10.10 -31.17 -2.78
CA THR A 52 -10.69 -29.96 -2.24
C THR A 52 -9.91 -29.50 -1.00
N ASP A 53 -9.08 -28.47 -1.17
CA ASP A 53 -8.63 -27.55 -0.11
C ASP A 53 -9.85 -26.75 0.39
N SER A 54 -10.81 -27.46 1.01
CA SER A 54 -12.09 -26.89 1.48
C SER A 54 -12.01 -26.30 2.89
N ASP A 55 -10.82 -26.27 3.51
CA ASP A 55 -10.63 -25.84 4.90
C ASP A 55 -9.82 -24.56 5.07
N ARG A 56 -9.71 -23.72 4.03
CA ARG A 56 -9.37 -22.31 4.27
C ARG A 56 -10.60 -21.60 4.82
N PRO A 57 -10.56 -21.05 6.04
CA PRO A 57 -11.66 -20.23 6.52
C PRO A 57 -11.88 -19.14 5.48
N ARG A 58 -13.11 -19.06 4.95
CA ARG A 58 -13.54 -18.01 4.03
C ARG A 58 -13.40 -16.68 4.77
N SER A 59 -12.19 -16.12 4.74
CA SER A 59 -11.91 -14.79 5.25
C SER A 59 -12.90 -13.89 4.55
N HIS A 60 -13.86 -13.36 5.30
CA HIS A 60 -14.79 -12.36 4.81
C HIS A 60 -13.94 -11.26 4.19
N ARG A 61 -13.87 -11.24 2.85
CA ARG A 61 -13.06 -10.26 2.12
C ARG A 61 -13.70 -8.90 2.37
N VAL A 62 -13.20 -8.19 3.36
CA VAL A 62 -13.52 -6.79 3.57
C VAL A 62 -13.15 -6.08 2.27
N PRO A 63 -14.04 -5.27 1.67
CA PRO A 63 -13.75 -4.58 0.43
C PRO A 63 -12.48 -3.74 0.61
N LYS A 64 -11.49 -4.01 -0.25
CA LYS A 64 -10.19 -3.34 -0.18
C LYS A 64 -10.39 -1.86 -0.51
N GLN A 65 -9.99 -1.01 0.41
CA GLN A 65 -10.00 0.44 0.22
C GLN A 65 -8.64 0.89 -0.33
N TYR A 66 -8.65 1.59 -1.45
CA TYR A 66 -7.45 2.10 -2.12
C TYR A 66 -7.17 3.56 -1.75
N HIS A 67 -8.22 4.37 -1.60
CA HIS A 67 -8.09 5.81 -1.40
C HIS A 67 -9.12 6.37 -0.42
N ARG A 68 -8.90 7.63 -0.01
CA ARG A 68 -9.73 8.40 0.94
C ARG A 68 -10.18 9.75 0.40
N ILE A 69 -10.24 9.90 -0.94
CA ILE A 69 -10.67 11.12 -1.66
C ILE A 69 -11.95 11.72 -1.08
N ALA A 70 -12.97 10.90 -0.81
CA ALA A 70 -14.25 11.37 -0.25
C ALA A 70 -14.07 12.12 1.08
N LYS A 71 -13.27 11.53 1.97
CA LYS A 71 -12.97 12.09 3.30
C LYS A 71 -12.19 13.40 3.16
N VAL A 72 -11.17 13.42 2.29
CA VAL A 72 -10.34 14.61 2.07
C VAL A 72 -11.16 15.74 1.47
N ARG A 73 -12.00 15.47 0.46
CA ARG A 73 -12.90 16.48 -0.13
C ARG A 73 -13.81 17.10 0.92
N GLN A 74 -14.40 16.29 1.79
CA GLN A 74 -15.27 16.77 2.87
C GLN A 74 -14.50 17.64 3.88
N GLN A 75 -13.27 17.26 4.24
CA GLN A 75 -12.40 18.05 5.11
C GLN A 75 -12.04 19.41 4.50
N GLN A 76 -11.83 19.47 3.18
CA GLN A 76 -11.59 20.72 2.46
C GLN A 76 -12.88 21.56 2.23
N GLY A 77 -14.05 21.06 2.62
CA GLY A 77 -15.32 21.76 2.44
C GLY A 77 -15.78 21.92 1.00
N VAL A 78 -15.20 21.17 0.05
CA VAL A 78 -15.53 21.28 -1.38
C VAL A 78 -16.70 20.36 -1.73
N THR A 79 -17.70 20.86 -2.44
CA THR A 79 -18.83 20.01 -2.87
C THR A 79 -18.45 19.10 -4.03
N LEU A 80 -19.06 17.90 -4.11
CA LEU A 80 -18.83 16.95 -5.21
C LEU A 80 -19.15 17.56 -6.59
N ARG A 81 -20.12 18.48 -6.65
CA ARG A 81 -20.47 19.20 -7.88
C ARG A 81 -19.37 20.16 -8.33
N ASN A 82 -18.68 20.81 -7.38
CA ASN A 82 -17.55 21.69 -7.68
C ASN A 82 -16.35 20.86 -8.18
N THR A 83 -16.02 19.77 -7.51
CA THR A 83 -14.92 18.88 -7.95
C THR A 83 -15.20 18.28 -9.32
N ALA A 84 -16.42 17.77 -9.58
CA ALA A 84 -16.81 17.24 -10.88
C ALA A 84 -16.64 18.27 -12.01
N ARG A 85 -17.08 19.52 -11.80
CA ARG A 85 -16.89 20.62 -12.75
C ARG A 85 -15.42 20.93 -13.02
N ARG A 86 -14.57 20.97 -11.97
CA ARG A 86 -13.14 21.24 -12.10
C ARG A 86 -12.38 20.09 -12.77
N LEU A 87 -12.84 18.85 -12.58
CA LEU A 87 -12.30 17.66 -13.25
C LEU A 87 -12.81 17.48 -14.68
N GLY A 88 -13.86 18.22 -15.09
CA GLY A 88 -14.52 18.02 -16.38
C GLY A 88 -15.31 16.71 -16.47
N LEU A 89 -15.76 16.18 -15.33
CA LEU A 89 -16.50 14.92 -15.22
C LEU A 89 -17.97 15.16 -14.92
N ASP A 90 -18.79 14.20 -15.32
CA ASP A 90 -20.17 14.12 -14.87
C ASP A 90 -20.24 13.78 -13.37
N ILE A 91 -21.24 14.34 -12.68
CA ILE A 91 -21.47 14.09 -11.25
C ILE A 91 -21.55 12.59 -10.90
N PRO A 92 -22.25 11.71 -11.65
CA PRO A 92 -22.21 10.26 -11.39
C PRO A 92 -20.81 9.66 -11.52
N ALA A 93 -20.04 10.02 -12.55
CA ALA A 93 -18.67 9.52 -12.73
C ALA A 93 -17.75 9.97 -11.58
N ALA A 94 -17.86 11.23 -11.15
CA ALA A 94 -17.14 11.73 -9.98
C ALA A 94 -17.55 11.00 -8.68
N ARG A 95 -18.82 10.61 -8.56
CA ARG A 95 -19.32 9.82 -7.42
C ARG A 95 -18.77 8.40 -7.42
N GLU A 96 -18.64 7.77 -8.58
CA GLU A 96 -18.02 6.45 -8.72
C GLU A 96 -16.53 6.51 -8.35
N GLN A 97 -15.80 7.48 -8.88
CA GLN A 97 -14.39 7.71 -8.54
C GLN A 97 -14.16 8.07 -7.07
N GLU A 98 -15.14 8.68 -6.41
CA GLU A 98 -15.07 9.01 -4.98
C GLU A 98 -15.15 7.76 -4.09
N GLN A 99 -15.67 6.63 -4.59
CA GLN A 99 -15.83 5.41 -3.81
C GLN A 99 -14.47 4.85 -3.37
N PRO A 100 -14.25 4.55 -2.08
CA PRO A 100 -12.93 4.20 -1.55
C PRO A 100 -12.29 2.95 -2.16
N GLY A 101 -13.09 2.04 -2.72
CA GLY A 101 -12.63 0.83 -3.41
C GLY A 101 -12.55 0.95 -4.93
N CYS A 102 -12.81 2.14 -5.50
CA CYS A 102 -12.63 2.41 -6.92
C CYS A 102 -11.12 2.37 -7.23
N ASP A 103 -10.75 1.65 -8.28
CA ASP A 103 -9.38 1.67 -8.78
C ASP A 103 -9.21 2.86 -9.73
N LEU A 104 -8.39 3.83 -9.34
CA LEU A 104 -8.14 5.05 -10.10
C LEU A 104 -6.78 4.97 -10.77
N ARG A 105 -6.71 5.40 -12.03
CA ARG A 105 -5.42 5.59 -12.70
C ARG A 105 -4.63 6.68 -11.98
N LEU A 106 -3.30 6.57 -11.95
CA LEU A 106 -2.45 7.59 -11.34
C LEU A 106 -2.67 8.98 -11.94
N SER A 107 -2.95 9.06 -13.24
CA SER A 107 -3.31 10.32 -13.92
C SER A 107 -4.59 10.94 -13.34
N GLU A 108 -5.61 10.12 -13.07
CA GLU A 108 -6.87 10.57 -12.47
C GLU A 108 -6.65 11.02 -11.03
N LEU A 109 -5.85 10.27 -10.27
CA LEU A 109 -5.49 10.62 -8.89
C LEU A 109 -4.74 11.96 -8.83
N HIS A 110 -3.85 12.25 -9.79
CA HIS A 110 -3.19 13.56 -9.91
C HIS A 110 -4.16 14.69 -10.29
N CYS A 111 -5.18 14.42 -11.10
CA CYS A 111 -6.24 15.41 -11.36
C CYS A 111 -7.01 15.73 -10.07
N TRP A 112 -7.38 14.70 -9.29
CA TRP A 112 -7.99 14.87 -7.97
C TRP A 112 -7.10 15.65 -7.01
N GLN A 113 -5.80 15.37 -6.99
CA GLN A 113 -4.79 16.12 -6.24
C GLN A 113 -4.80 17.60 -6.61
N ALA A 114 -4.76 17.93 -7.90
CA ALA A 114 -4.73 19.31 -8.38
C ALA A 114 -6.03 20.07 -8.06
N VAL A 115 -7.18 19.40 -8.10
CA VAL A 115 -8.48 20.00 -7.78
C VAL A 115 -8.68 20.20 -6.28
N LEU A 116 -8.19 19.28 -5.45
CA LEU A 116 -8.30 19.37 -4.00
C LEU A 116 -7.14 20.13 -3.35
N GLU A 117 -6.08 20.44 -4.11
CA GLU A 117 -4.91 21.19 -3.67
C GLU A 117 -4.21 20.56 -2.44
N VAL A 118 -4.23 19.22 -2.38
CA VAL A 118 -3.59 18.41 -1.33
C VAL A 118 -2.43 17.59 -1.89
N PRO A 119 -1.45 17.16 -1.08
CA PRO A 119 -0.46 16.18 -1.52
C PRO A 119 -1.11 14.84 -1.91
N ILE A 120 -0.55 14.15 -2.91
CA ILE A 120 -1.09 12.84 -3.36
C ILE A 120 -1.15 11.79 -2.24
N ALA A 121 -0.20 11.85 -1.30
CA ALA A 121 -0.16 10.98 -0.12
C ALA A 121 -1.41 11.12 0.76
N GLU A 122 -2.04 12.29 0.79
CA GLU A 122 -3.27 12.51 1.57
C GLU A 122 -4.48 11.84 0.94
N LEU A 123 -4.47 11.61 -0.38
CA LEU A 123 -5.58 10.95 -1.06
C LEU A 123 -5.55 9.44 -0.91
N LEU A 124 -4.38 8.87 -0.66
CA LEU A 124 -4.18 7.43 -0.52
C LEU A 124 -4.53 6.97 0.90
N VAL A 125 -5.01 5.74 1.01
CA VAL A 125 -5.09 5.10 2.33
C VAL A 125 -3.70 4.67 2.74
N GLU A 126 -3.35 5.05 3.96
CA GLU A 126 -2.13 4.59 4.61
C GLU A 126 -2.26 3.07 4.73
N GLY A 127 -1.41 2.33 4.02
CA GLY A 127 -1.41 0.88 4.15
C GLY A 127 -1.25 0.51 5.62
N ASP A 128 -2.01 -0.48 6.09
CA ASP A 128 -1.81 -1.07 7.41
C ASP A 128 -0.35 -1.52 7.51
N GLY A 129 0.49 -0.71 8.17
CA GLY A 129 1.93 -0.83 8.12
C GLY A 129 2.64 0.14 7.16
N GLN A 130 2.59 1.45 7.46
CA GLN A 130 3.44 2.51 6.86
C GLN A 130 4.95 2.24 6.89
N LEU A 131 5.38 1.11 7.46
CA LEU A 131 6.61 0.41 7.13
C LEU A 131 6.18 -1.06 7.06
N SER A 132 6.30 -1.72 5.90
CA SER A 132 5.91 -3.13 5.77
C SER A 132 6.57 -3.97 6.88
N GLY A 133 5.95 -5.09 7.26
CA GLY A 133 6.46 -6.01 8.31
C GLY A 133 8.00 -6.09 8.36
N PRO A 134 8.68 -6.35 7.22
CA PRO A 134 10.14 -6.38 7.14
C PRO A 134 10.87 -5.10 7.57
N VAL A 135 10.41 -3.91 7.19
CA VAL A 135 11.08 -2.64 7.53
C VAL A 135 10.86 -2.29 8.99
N LEU A 136 9.65 -2.53 9.50
CA LEU A 136 9.31 -2.33 10.90
C LEU A 136 10.10 -3.30 11.81
N GLU A 137 10.14 -4.58 11.44
CA GLU A 137 10.92 -5.63 12.12
C GLU A 137 12.40 -5.29 12.14
N ARG A 138 12.97 -4.90 10.98
CA ARG A 138 14.36 -4.43 10.90
C ARG A 138 14.60 -3.22 11.80
N SER A 139 13.68 -2.25 11.83
CA SER A 139 13.82 -1.07 12.69
C SER A 139 13.77 -1.42 14.18
N ARG A 140 12.96 -2.41 14.58
CA ARG A 140 12.88 -2.90 15.96
C ARG A 140 14.16 -3.64 16.36
N MET A 141 14.63 -4.55 15.51
CA MET A 141 15.88 -5.29 15.75
C MET A 141 17.09 -4.35 15.80
N LEU A 142 17.15 -3.35 14.92
CA LEU A 142 18.17 -2.30 14.97
C LEU A 142 18.15 -1.54 16.29
N LYS A 143 16.97 -1.16 16.81
CA LYS A 143 16.85 -0.49 18.11
C LYS A 143 17.30 -1.40 19.26
N LEU A 144 16.95 -2.69 19.23
CA LEU A 144 17.41 -3.67 20.22
C LEU A 144 18.94 -3.80 20.19
N MET A 145 19.55 -3.93 19.01
CA MET A 145 21.01 -3.99 18.86
C MET A 145 21.68 -2.74 19.42
N LYS A 146 21.21 -1.55 19.07
CA LYS A 146 21.78 -0.28 19.59
C LYS A 146 21.71 -0.20 21.11
N THR A 147 20.61 -0.68 21.71
CA THR A 147 20.43 -0.72 23.16
C THR A 147 21.36 -1.73 23.80
N ALA A 148 21.44 -2.95 23.26
CA ALA A 148 22.34 -3.99 23.75
C ALA A 148 23.80 -3.55 23.66
N ALA A 149 24.21 -2.95 22.54
CA ALA A 149 25.55 -2.41 22.34
C ALA A 149 25.87 -1.27 23.33
N ALA A 150 24.89 -0.41 23.65
CA ALA A 150 25.04 0.65 24.65
C ALA A 150 25.18 0.10 26.09
N ILE A 151 24.44 -0.96 26.43
CA ILE A 151 24.56 -1.63 27.73
C ILE A 151 25.92 -2.34 27.82
N ARG A 152 26.32 -3.08 26.78
CA ARG A 152 27.62 -3.78 26.72
C ARG A 152 28.77 -2.82 26.99
N ALA A 153 28.74 -1.63 26.40
CA ALA A 153 29.77 -0.61 26.61
C ALA A 153 29.91 -0.16 28.08
N ARG A 154 28.85 -0.31 28.90
CA ARG A 154 28.83 0.10 30.31
C ARG A 154 29.07 -1.05 31.29
N THR A 155 28.91 -2.30 30.83
CA THR A 155 28.92 -3.50 31.70
C THR A 155 30.08 -4.44 31.40
N THR A 156 31.10 -3.98 30.68
CA THR A 156 32.31 -4.75 30.34
C THR A 156 32.93 -5.41 31.58
N GLY A 157 33.24 -6.71 31.50
CA GLY A 157 33.86 -7.47 32.59
C GLY A 157 32.93 -7.91 33.72
N THR A 158 31.65 -7.52 33.69
CA THR A 158 30.66 -7.95 34.68
C THR A 158 29.91 -9.21 34.23
N PRO A 159 29.28 -9.98 35.15
CA PRO A 159 28.35 -11.04 34.78
C PRO A 159 27.22 -10.57 33.86
N VAL A 160 26.75 -9.32 34.04
CA VAL A 160 25.76 -8.67 33.18
C VAL A 160 26.31 -8.46 31.77
N GLY A 161 27.58 -8.10 31.63
CA GLY A 161 28.24 -7.95 30.33
C GLY A 161 28.28 -9.26 29.52
N ARG A 162 28.48 -10.41 30.20
CA ARG A 162 28.40 -11.73 29.54
C ARG A 162 27.00 -12.01 29.00
N MET A 163 25.96 -11.76 29.80
CA MET A 163 24.56 -11.93 29.36
C MET A 163 24.21 -11.05 28.16
N VAL A 164 24.66 -9.78 28.17
CA VAL A 164 24.42 -8.86 27.06
C VAL A 164 25.19 -9.27 25.79
N THR A 165 26.37 -9.88 25.95
CA THR A 165 27.13 -10.41 24.81
C THR A 165 26.37 -11.55 24.13
N MET A 166 25.84 -12.50 24.91
CA MET A 166 24.98 -13.57 24.38
C MET A 166 23.72 -13.02 23.69
N LEU A 167 23.10 -11.98 24.25
CA LEU A 167 21.94 -11.34 23.63
C LEU A 167 22.27 -10.69 22.28
N ILE A 168 23.47 -10.13 22.13
CA ILE A 168 23.94 -9.58 20.85
C ILE A 168 24.17 -10.70 19.83
N GLU A 169 24.76 -11.83 20.25
CA GLU A 169 24.95 -13.01 19.40
C GLU A 169 23.60 -13.55 18.91
N GLN A 170 22.60 -13.68 19.78
CA GLN A 170 21.24 -14.08 19.42
C GLN A 170 20.57 -13.12 18.43
N ILE A 171 20.78 -11.81 18.59
CA ILE A 171 20.27 -10.81 17.64
C ILE A 171 20.94 -10.97 16.27
N LEU A 172 22.25 -11.23 16.23
CA LEU A 172 23.00 -11.42 14.97
C LEU A 172 22.64 -12.73 14.26
N GLU A 173 22.30 -13.77 15.01
CA GLU A 173 21.79 -15.03 14.44
C GLU A 173 20.45 -14.81 13.71
N ILE A 174 19.58 -13.98 14.27
CA ILE A 174 18.28 -13.62 13.66
C ILE A 174 18.48 -12.62 12.50
N MET A 175 19.43 -11.69 12.63
CA MET A 175 19.60 -10.56 11.70
C MET A 175 21.07 -10.13 11.57
N PRO A 176 21.85 -10.78 10.68
CA PRO A 176 23.31 -10.60 10.60
C PRO A 176 23.72 -9.22 10.09
N GLU A 177 22.86 -8.52 9.34
CA GLU A 177 23.13 -7.16 8.86
C GLU A 177 23.33 -6.12 9.97
N LEU A 178 23.07 -6.47 11.23
CA LEU A 178 23.22 -5.58 12.39
C LEU A 178 24.63 -5.57 13.00
N GLN A 179 25.61 -6.28 12.42
CA GLN A 179 26.98 -6.40 12.95
C GLN A 179 27.68 -5.04 13.18
N ASP A 180 27.51 -4.09 12.26
CA ASP A 180 28.27 -2.83 12.25
C ASP A 180 27.49 -1.68 12.93
N VAL A 181 26.44 -2.02 13.67
CA VAL A 181 25.57 -1.03 14.30
C VAL A 181 26.25 -0.42 15.52
N SER A 182 26.50 0.89 15.43
CA SER A 182 27.01 1.65 16.57
C SER A 182 25.97 1.77 17.70
N PRO A 183 26.40 1.74 18.98
CA PRO A 183 25.52 2.00 20.13
C PRO A 183 24.72 3.29 20.00
N TRP A 184 23.63 3.42 20.75
CA TRP A 184 23.02 4.74 20.95
C TRP A 184 24.10 5.72 21.41
N HIS A 185 24.23 6.85 20.70
CA HIS A 185 24.98 7.98 21.19
C HIS A 185 24.46 8.30 22.59
N ASN A 186 25.35 8.51 23.56
CA ASN A 186 24.98 8.97 24.90
C ASN A 186 24.50 10.44 24.82
N VAL A 187 23.39 10.71 24.15
CA VAL A 187 22.77 12.03 24.09
C VAL A 187 22.10 12.25 25.44
N GLY A 188 22.85 12.81 26.38
CA GLY A 188 22.37 13.09 27.74
C GLY A 188 23.47 13.41 28.75
N GLN A 189 24.70 12.88 28.56
CA GLN A 189 25.79 13.09 29.51
C GLN A 189 27.04 13.67 28.84
N ARG A 190 27.03 14.98 28.57
CA ARG A 190 28.23 15.82 28.40
C ARG A 190 27.96 17.27 28.82
N ARG A 191 27.28 17.48 29.95
CA ARG A 191 27.48 18.71 30.71
C ARG A 191 28.12 18.27 32.02
N THR A 192 29.41 18.51 32.15
CA THR A 192 30.02 18.57 33.48
C THR A 192 29.39 19.74 34.23
N LEU A 193 29.39 19.72 35.56
CA LEU A 193 28.78 20.76 36.40
C LEU A 193 29.24 22.18 35.99
N ASP A 194 30.48 22.29 35.50
CA ASP A 194 31.10 23.55 35.09
C ASP A 194 30.83 23.98 33.63
N ASP A 195 30.10 23.19 32.85
CA ASP A 195 29.90 23.44 31.43
C ASP A 195 28.72 24.40 31.19
N LEU A 196 29.00 25.70 31.24
CA LEU A 196 28.05 26.76 30.95
C LEU A 196 27.60 26.70 29.48
N GLY A 197 26.29 26.49 29.28
CA GLY A 197 25.67 26.37 27.95
C GLY A 197 25.75 27.65 27.11
N ARG A 198 25.41 27.56 25.81
CA ARG A 198 25.50 28.70 24.87
C ARG A 198 24.79 29.97 25.36
N THR A 199 23.68 29.84 26.06
CA THR A 199 22.93 30.97 26.65
C THR A 199 23.74 31.74 27.69
N ALA A 200 24.57 31.07 28.47
CA ALA A 200 25.45 31.73 29.44
C ALA A 200 26.69 32.38 28.77
N ARG A 201 27.11 31.85 27.61
CA ARG A 201 28.22 32.43 26.82
C ARG A 201 27.79 33.60 25.93
N GLN A 202 26.49 33.72 25.64
CA GLN A 202 25.91 34.76 24.80
C GLN A 202 24.79 35.45 25.58
N THR A 203 25.17 36.19 26.61
CA THR A 203 24.24 37.08 27.30
C THR A 203 23.95 38.27 26.40
N ILE A 204 22.66 38.59 26.24
CA ILE A 204 22.21 39.81 25.57
C ILE A 204 22.05 40.85 26.67
N PRO A 205 22.70 42.03 26.59
CA PRO A 205 22.55 43.08 27.59
C PRO A 205 21.12 43.62 27.61
N ASP A 206 20.58 43.84 28.81
CA ASP A 206 19.19 44.26 29.04
C ASP A 206 18.84 45.62 28.39
N ASP A 207 19.86 46.45 28.14
CA ASP A 207 19.74 47.75 27.47
C ASP A 207 19.14 47.64 26.06
N LEU A 208 19.28 46.49 25.38
CA LEU A 208 18.66 46.26 24.07
C LEU A 208 17.13 46.22 24.12
N PHE A 209 16.55 46.00 25.30
CA PHE A 209 15.10 45.96 25.50
C PHE A 209 14.54 47.29 26.03
N HIS A 210 15.39 48.26 26.37
CA HIS A 210 14.99 49.61 26.78
C HIS A 210 15.09 50.58 25.60
N ARG A 211 14.15 50.47 24.66
CA ARG A 211 13.91 51.54 23.68
C ARG A 211 13.12 52.64 24.41
N PRO A 212 13.64 53.86 24.59
CA PRO A 212 12.82 54.94 25.12
C PRO A 212 11.72 55.22 24.09
N SER A 213 10.47 54.98 24.48
CA SER A 213 9.30 55.43 23.75
C SER A 213 9.31 56.96 23.74
N GLN A 214 9.58 57.54 22.58
CA GLN A 214 9.33 58.95 22.30
C GLN A 214 8.13 59.05 21.37
#